data_AF-A0A7X8CMW6-F1
#
_entry.id   AF-A0A7X8CMW6-F1
#
_cell.length_a   1.000
_cell.length_b   1.000
_cell.length_c   1.000
_cell.angle_alpha   90.00
_cell.angle_beta   90.00
_cell.angle_gamma   90.00
#
_symmetry.space_group_name_H-M   'P 1'
#
loop_
_entity.id
_entity.type
_entity.pdbx_description
1 polymer ?
#
loop_
_entity_poly.entity_id
_entity_poly.type
_entity_poly.pdbx_seq_one_letter_code
_entity_poly.pdbx_strand_id
1 'polypeptide(L)'
;MKKLLIALVLVLALAIPALANPFVDVPLNHWAYDAVQTLAAKGCVIGYPDGTFGGNRALTRYEFAQAVARCLAYMEQYVDEAGLATQEDIAMLEKLIQEFADELKNLGVTVED
;
A
#
# COMPACT_ATOMS: atom_id res chain seq x y z
N MET A 1 -27.74 -10.00 33.01
CA MET A 1 -27.82 -9.13 31.82
C MET A 1 -26.75 -8.03 31.79
N LYS A 2 -26.46 -7.31 32.88
CA LYS A 2 -25.43 -6.25 32.90
C LYS A 2 -23.97 -6.74 32.70
N LYS A 3 -23.64 -7.95 33.19
CA LYS A 3 -22.31 -8.56 33.03
C LYS A 3 -22.02 -9.07 31.60
N LEU A 4 -23.07 -9.39 30.84
CA LEU A 4 -22.97 -9.80 29.44
C LEU A 4 -22.74 -8.61 28.49
N LEU A 5 -23.31 -7.44 28.81
CA LEU A 5 -23.09 -6.21 28.06
C LEU A 5 -21.64 -5.70 28.16
N ILE A 6 -21.00 -5.84 29.32
CA ILE A 6 -19.60 -5.41 29.51
C ILE A 6 -18.63 -6.29 28.73
N ALA A 7 -18.87 -7.61 28.66
CA ALA A 7 -18.04 -8.53 27.89
C ALA A 7 -18.12 -8.26 26.38
N LEU A 8 -19.30 -7.90 25.86
CA LEU A 8 -19.49 -7.55 24.45
C LEU A 8 -18.76 -6.26 24.06
N VAL A 9 -18.78 -5.25 24.93
CA VAL A 9 -18.05 -3.98 24.72
C VAL A 9 -16.54 -4.18 24.78
N LEU A 10 -16.04 -5.06 25.66
CA LEU A 10 -14.61 -5.40 25.75
C LEU A 10 -14.09 -6.16 24.53
N VAL A 11 -14.90 -7.06 23.97
CA VAL A 11 -14.55 -7.78 22.72
C VAL A 11 -14.57 -6.83 21.52
N LEU A 12 -15.51 -5.88 21.49
CA LEU A 12 -15.58 -4.87 20.42
C LEU A 12 -14.40 -3.86 20.49
N ALA A 13 -13.90 -3.55 21.69
CA ALA A 13 -12.73 -2.66 21.87
C ALA A 13 -11.40 -3.28 21.40
N LEU A 14 -11.30 -4.62 21.33
CA LEU A 14 -10.13 -5.34 20.83
C LEU A 14 -10.11 -5.48 19.29
N ALA A 15 -11.22 -5.15 18.62
CA ALA A 15 -11.37 -5.23 17.17
C ALA A 15 -11.24 -3.86 16.48
N ILE A 16 -10.71 -2.85 17.16
CA ILE A 16 -10.27 -1.62 16.50
C ILE A 16 -8.91 -1.97 15.91
N PRO A 17 -8.75 -2.08 14.58
CA PRO A 17 -7.41 -2.08 14.01
C PRO A 17 -6.80 -0.75 14.46
N ALA A 18 -5.86 -0.81 15.40
CA ALA A 18 -5.03 0.33 15.67
C ALA A 18 -4.42 0.69 14.32
N LEU A 19 -4.71 1.88 13.80
CA LEU A 19 -3.91 2.50 12.75
C LEU A 19 -2.56 2.84 13.38
N ALA A 20 -1.83 1.79 13.80
CA ALA A 20 -0.47 1.89 14.26
C ALA A 20 0.32 2.33 13.04
N ASN A 21 1.02 3.44 13.18
CA ASN A 21 1.95 3.90 12.16
C ASN A 21 2.87 2.73 11.78
N PRO A 22 2.81 2.23 10.54
CA PRO A 22 3.53 1.01 10.18
C PRO A 22 5.04 1.23 10.13
N PHE A 23 5.52 2.48 10.15
CA PHE A 23 6.93 2.81 9.95
C PHE A 23 7.51 3.66 11.08
N VAL A 24 8.57 3.16 11.71
CA VAL A 24 9.21 3.81 12.88
C VAL A 24 9.95 5.10 12.51
N ASP A 25 10.34 5.26 11.24
CA ASP A 25 11.08 6.39 10.70
C ASP A 25 10.19 7.45 10.03
N VAL A 26 8.87 7.28 10.05
CA VAL A 26 7.90 8.26 9.54
C VAL A 26 7.00 8.73 10.68
N PRO A 27 7.44 9.64 11.56
CA PRO A 27 6.65 10.10 12.70
C PRO A 27 5.41 10.91 12.27
N LEU A 28 4.41 11.03 13.16
CA LEU A 28 3.14 11.73 12.92
C LEU A 28 3.28 13.18 12.39
N ASN A 29 4.35 13.87 12.73
CA ASN A 29 4.63 15.24 12.30
C ASN A 29 5.50 15.32 11.03
N HIS A 30 5.79 14.19 10.39
CA HIS A 30 6.56 14.14 9.15
C HIS A 30 5.68 14.55 7.97
N TRP A 31 6.21 15.37 7.06
CA TRP A 31 5.45 15.85 5.89
C TRP A 31 4.88 14.73 5.02
N ALA A 32 5.56 13.58 4.97
CA ALA A 32 5.17 12.42 4.19
C ALA A 32 4.21 11.47 4.94
N TYR A 33 3.89 11.74 6.21
CA TYR A 33 3.16 10.81 7.07
C TYR A 33 1.85 10.33 6.44
N ASP A 34 0.98 11.27 6.06
CA ASP A 34 -0.34 10.95 5.50
C ASP A 34 -0.24 10.18 4.18
N ALA A 35 0.69 10.58 3.31
CA ALA A 35 0.91 9.95 2.02
C ALA A 35 1.41 8.51 2.19
N VAL A 36 2.43 8.31 3.02
CA VAL A 36 3.04 7.00 3.28
C VAL A 36 2.04 6.08 3.98
N GLN A 37 1.30 6.57 4.97
CA GLN A 37 0.28 5.79 5.66
C GLN A 37 -0.83 5.36 4.69
N THR A 38 -1.28 6.25 3.81
CA THR A 38 -2.32 5.95 2.81
C THR A 38 -1.85 4.87 1.84
N LEU A 39 -0.62 4.98 1.33
CA LEU A 39 -0.06 3.99 0.41
C LEU A 39 0.17 2.63 1.09
N ALA A 40 0.63 2.63 2.35
CA ALA A 40 0.79 1.40 3.11
C ALA A 40 -0.55 0.71 3.39
N ALA A 41 -1.59 1.47 3.74
CA ALA A 41 -2.94 0.94 3.96
C ALA A 41 -3.54 0.31 2.70
N LYS A 42 -3.15 0.81 1.51
CA LYS A 42 -3.55 0.26 0.20
C LYS A 42 -2.64 -0.88 -0.28
N GLY A 43 -1.62 -1.26 0.47
CA GLY A 43 -0.65 -2.27 0.06
C GLY A 43 0.30 -1.86 -1.07
N CYS A 44 0.21 -0.61 -1.55
CA CYS A 44 1.12 -0.02 -2.53
C CYS A 44 2.58 -0.05 -2.07
N VAL A 45 2.79 0.30 -0.79
CA VAL A 45 4.12 0.40 -0.17
C VAL A 45 4.21 -0.62 0.96
N ILE A 46 5.33 -1.34 0.99
CA ILE A 46 5.70 -2.19 2.12
C ILE A 46 7.08 -1.75 2.58
N GLY A 47 7.24 -1.55 3.89
CA GLY A 47 8.51 -1.19 4.50
C GLY A 47 9.47 -2.36 4.60
N TYR A 48 10.61 -2.14 5.25
CA TYR A 48 11.62 -3.16 5.45
C TYR A 48 11.32 -4.03 6.68
N PRO A 49 11.98 -5.19 6.81
CA PRO A 49 11.81 -6.07 7.97
C PRO A 49 12.16 -5.41 9.32
N ASP A 50 12.92 -4.31 9.32
CA ASP A 50 13.24 -3.53 10.52
C ASP A 50 12.14 -2.53 10.93
N GLY A 51 11.04 -2.48 10.18
CA GLY A 51 9.91 -1.60 10.44
C GLY A 51 10.08 -0.18 9.92
N THR A 52 11.02 0.08 9.00
CA THR A 52 11.21 1.40 8.38
C THR A 52 10.56 1.51 7.00
N PHE A 53 10.19 2.72 6.60
CA PHE A 53 9.85 3.08 5.22
C PHE A 53 11.11 3.37 4.38
N GLY A 54 12.19 3.85 5.02
CA GLY A 54 13.47 4.15 4.39
C GLY A 54 13.47 5.45 3.58
N GLY A 55 12.77 6.49 4.03
CA GLY A 55 12.58 7.73 3.26
C GLY A 55 13.87 8.51 2.96
N ASN A 56 14.95 8.28 3.70
CA ASN A 56 16.24 8.98 3.54
C ASN A 56 17.24 8.30 2.59
N ARG A 57 16.90 7.14 2.03
CA ARG A 57 17.76 6.45 1.06
C ARG A 57 17.20 6.59 -0.35
N ALA A 58 18.09 6.49 -1.34
CA ALA A 58 17.67 6.31 -2.72
C ALA A 58 16.95 4.96 -2.87
N LEU A 59 15.87 4.97 -3.64
CA LEU A 59 15.14 3.78 -4.03
C LEU A 59 15.80 3.14 -5.26
N THR A 60 15.86 1.82 -5.33
CA THR A 60 16.31 1.14 -6.56
C THR A 60 15.20 1.15 -7.61
N ARG A 61 15.55 0.99 -8.88
CA ARG A 61 14.56 0.85 -9.97
C ARG A 61 13.59 -0.32 -9.72
N TYR A 62 14.09 -1.43 -9.19
CA TYR A 62 13.31 -2.61 -8.84
C TYR A 62 12.26 -2.35 -7.76
N GLU A 63 12.66 -1.64 -6.69
CA GLU A 63 11.75 -1.25 -5.63
C GLU A 63 10.67 -0.28 -6.12
N PHE A 64 11.03 0.60 -7.06
CA PHE A 64 10.07 1.53 -7.67
C PHE A 64 9.02 0.74 -8.48
N ALA A 65 9.49 -0.12 -9.37
CA ALA A 65 8.63 -0.97 -10.21
C ALA A 65 7.68 -1.82 -9.35
N GLN A 66 8.18 -2.39 -8.25
CA GLN A 66 7.35 -3.19 -7.35
C GLN A 66 6.26 -2.38 -6.66
N ALA A 67 6.56 -1.16 -6.20
CA ALA A 67 5.56 -0.28 -5.58
C ALA A 67 4.48 0.14 -6.59
N VAL A 68 4.88 0.47 -7.82
CA VAL A 68 3.94 0.81 -8.91
C VAL A 68 3.03 -0.37 -9.25
N ALA A 69 3.60 -1.58 -9.42
CA ALA A 69 2.83 -2.78 -9.72
C ALA A 69 1.78 -3.10 -8.64
N ARG A 70 2.14 -2.95 -7.36
CA ARG A 70 1.19 -3.13 -6.25
C ARG A 70 0.08 -2.09 -6.23
N CYS A 71 0.42 -0.83 -6.52
CA CYS A 71 -0.59 0.20 -6.65
C CYS A 71 -1.56 -0.06 -7.80
N LEU A 72 -1.07 -0.53 -8.95
CA LEU A 72 -1.96 -0.88 -10.05
C LEU A 72 -2.88 -2.03 -9.66
N ALA A 73 -2.34 -3.12 -9.11
CA ALA A 73 -3.15 -4.24 -8.66
C ALA A 73 -4.23 -3.83 -7.64
N TYR A 74 -3.90 -2.91 -6.72
CA TYR A 74 -4.92 -2.29 -5.85
C TYR A 74 -5.96 -1.56 -6.68
N MET A 75 -5.57 -0.70 -7.62
CA MET A 75 -6.51 0.04 -8.45
C MET A 75 -7.41 -0.89 -9.25
N GLU A 76 -6.87 -1.86 -9.97
CA GLU A 76 -7.63 -2.87 -10.74
C GLU A 76 -8.68 -3.58 -9.88
N GLN A 77 -8.33 -3.95 -8.64
CA GLN A 77 -9.25 -4.57 -7.70
C GLN A 77 -10.46 -3.68 -7.33
N TYR A 78 -10.33 -2.35 -7.42
CA TYR A 78 -11.36 -1.38 -7.03
C TYR A 78 -11.89 -0.51 -8.19
N VAL A 79 -11.42 -0.74 -9.43
CA VAL A 79 -11.81 0.01 -10.63
C VAL A 79 -13.28 -0.25 -11.01
N ASP A 80 -13.83 -1.41 -10.67
CA ASP A 80 -15.21 -1.75 -11.04
C ASP A 80 -16.29 -1.11 -10.16
N GLU A 81 -15.98 -0.67 -8.93
CA GLU A 81 -17.02 -0.18 -8.00
C GLU A 81 -17.05 1.35 -7.80
N ALA A 82 -15.98 2.10 -8.12
CA ALA A 82 -15.85 3.48 -7.66
C ALA A 82 -15.55 4.56 -8.72
N GLY A 83 -15.23 4.19 -9.96
CA GLY A 83 -14.90 5.18 -11.01
C GLY A 83 -13.69 6.07 -10.70
N LEU A 84 -12.77 5.58 -9.85
CA LEU A 84 -11.64 6.34 -9.30
C LEU A 84 -10.41 6.40 -10.21
N ALA A 85 -10.39 5.63 -11.29
CA ALA A 85 -9.34 5.67 -12.30
C ALA A 85 -9.99 5.94 -13.65
N THR A 86 -9.50 6.96 -14.35
CA THR A 86 -9.89 7.17 -15.74
C THR A 86 -9.18 6.14 -16.62
N GLN A 87 -9.73 5.89 -17.82
CA GLN A 87 -9.04 5.06 -18.82
C GLN A 87 -7.63 5.59 -19.17
N GLU A 88 -7.41 6.89 -19.02
CA GLU A 88 -6.09 7.51 -19.23
C GLU A 88 -5.09 7.13 -18.13
N ASP A 89 -5.55 7.09 -16.87
CA ASP A 89 -4.70 6.67 -15.74
C ASP A 89 -4.28 5.20 -15.88
N ILE A 90 -5.20 4.33 -16.31
CA ILE A 90 -4.93 2.91 -16.56
C ILE A 90 -3.92 2.76 -17.70
N ALA A 91 -4.12 3.45 -18.83
CA ALA A 91 -3.20 3.40 -19.96
C ALA A 91 -1.80 3.92 -19.61
N MET A 92 -1.70 4.93 -18.74
CA MET A 92 -0.40 5.42 -18.25
C MET A 92 0.31 4.35 -17.41
N LEU A 93 -0.44 3.65 -16.54
CA LEU A 93 0.10 2.58 -15.69
C LEU A 93 0.53 1.37 -16.51
N GLU A 94 -0.25 0.93 -17.49
CA GLU A 94 0.13 -0.13 -18.45
C GLU A 94 1.44 0.21 -19.16
N LYS A 95 1.58 1.46 -19.61
CA LYS A 95 2.81 1.91 -20.26
C LYS A 95 4.01 1.86 -19.32
N LEU A 96 3.86 2.28 -18.07
CA LEU A 96 4.93 2.17 -17.07
C LEU A 96 5.30 0.70 -16.86
N ILE A 97 4.32 -0.19 -16.74
CA ILE A 97 4.58 -1.62 -16.53
C ILE A 97 5.36 -2.23 -17.69
N GLN A 98 5.01 -1.87 -18.93
CA GLN A 98 5.77 -2.29 -20.10
C GLN A 98 7.21 -1.76 -20.08
N GLU A 99 7.43 -0.52 -19.62
CA GLU A 99 8.77 0.05 -19.48
C GLU A 99 9.62 -0.68 -18.42
N PHE A 100 8.98 -1.22 -17.37
CA PHE A 100 9.64 -1.95 -16.27
C PHE A 100 9.52 -3.48 -16.37
N ALA A 101 9.13 -4.02 -17.54
CA ALA A 101 8.85 -5.44 -17.69
C ALA A 101 10.06 -6.34 -17.34
N ASP A 102 11.27 -5.93 -17.74
CA ASP A 102 12.50 -6.66 -17.43
C ASP A 102 12.79 -6.65 -15.92
N GLU A 103 12.57 -5.51 -15.26
CA GLU A 103 12.72 -5.40 -13.81
C GLU A 103 11.71 -6.26 -13.05
N LEU A 104 10.45 -6.26 -13.48
CA LEU A 104 9.37 -7.05 -12.86
C LEU A 104 9.58 -8.56 -13.03
N LYS A 105 10.03 -8.98 -14.22
CA LYS A 105 10.37 -10.39 -14.51
C LYS A 105 11.49 -10.91 -13.61
N ASN A 106 12.51 -10.10 -13.38
CA ASN A 106 13.62 -10.44 -12.48
C ASN A 106 13.17 -10.56 -11.00
N LEU A 107 12.05 -9.93 -10.65
CA LEU A 107 11.42 -10.04 -9.32
C LEU A 107 10.39 -11.17 -9.22
N GLY A 108 10.16 -11.93 -10.30
CA GLY A 108 9.14 -12.98 -10.35
C GLY A 108 7.70 -12.46 -10.34
N VAL A 109 7.50 -11.17 -10.67
CA VAL A 109 6.17 -10.57 -10.83
C VAL A 109 5.75 -10.76 -12.29
N THR A 110 4.71 -11.57 -12.53
CA THR A 110 4.14 -11.78 -13.86
C THR A 110 3.06 -10.75 -14.12
N VAL A 111 3.26 -9.93 -15.16
CA VAL A 111 2.22 -9.11 -15.76
C VAL A 111 1.52 -10.03 -16.76
N GLU A 112 0.21 -10.25 -16.62
CA GLU A 112 -0.54 -11.00 -17.63
C GLU A 112 -0.61 -10.16 -18.91
N ASP A 113 -0.36 -10.78 -20.06
CA ASP A 113 -0.39 -10.15 -21.40
C ASP A 113 -1.79 -9.69 -21.81
#